data_AF-A0AAV4SZL4-F1
#
_entry.id   AF-A0AAV4SZL4-F1
#
_cell.length_a   1.000
_cell.length_b   1.000
_cell.length_c   1.000
_cell.angle_alpha   90.00
_cell.angle_beta   90.00
_cell.angle_gamma   90.00
#
_symmetry.space_group_name_H-M   'P 1'
#
loop_
_entity.id
_entity.type
_entity.pdbx_description
1 polymer ?
#
loop_
_entity_poly.entity_id
_entity_poly.type
_entity_poly.pdbx_seq_one_letter_code
_entity_poly.pdbx_strand_id
1 'polypeptide(L)' 'MEPNFEKMQPSEIDDLGLDYDHRSIMHYRAHMFAQDRSLPTLSPVDDHIPLKALGYGQAEGVFTDLDIQKINKFYECP' A
#
# COMPACT_ATOMS: atom_id res chain seq x y z
N MET A 1 -12.66 -1.63 18.19
CA MET A 1 -11.78 -0.69 17.47
C MET A 1 -11.20 -1.49 16.32
N GLU A 2 -11.35 -1.03 15.08
CA GLU A 2 -10.74 -1.72 13.95
C GLU A 2 -9.24 -1.39 13.92
N PRO A 3 -8.34 -2.39 13.91
CA PRO A 3 -6.89 -2.20 13.98
C PRO A 3 -6.30 -1.80 12.61
N ASN A 4 -6.89 -0.82 11.92
CA ASN A 4 -6.58 -0.49 10.52
C ASN A 4 -5.10 -0.11 10.25
N PHE A 5 -4.36 0.32 11.29
CA PHE A 5 -2.95 0.72 11.19
C PHE A 5 -2.00 -0.18 11.99
N GLU A 6 -2.52 -1.26 12.60
CA GLU A 6 -1.66 -2.23 13.25
C GLU A 6 -0.86 -3.01 12.20
N LYS A 7 0.45 -3.11 12.41
CA LYS A 7 1.33 -3.85 11.50
C LYS A 7 1.15 -5.35 11.74
N MET A 8 1.06 -6.11 10.66
CA MET A 8 1.16 -7.57 10.72
C MET A 8 2.52 -7.99 11.28
N GLN A 9 2.57 -9.11 11.99
CA GLN A 9 3.82 -9.67 12.49
C GLN A 9 4.66 -10.22 11.32
N PRO A 10 6.00 -10.21 11.43
CA PRO A 10 6.86 -10.78 10.38
C PRO A 10 6.57 -12.26 10.07
N SER A 11 6.02 -13.01 11.02
CA SER A 11 5.60 -14.41 10.81
C SER A 11 4.32 -14.58 10.01
N GLU A 12 3.56 -13.50 9.80
CA GLU A 12 2.25 -13.51 9.12
C GLU A 12 2.34 -12.99 7.69
N ILE A 13 3.50 -12.43 7.30
CA ILE A 13 3.70 -11.80 5.99
C ILE A 13 4.90 -12.38 5.27
N ASP A 14 4.79 -12.43 3.94
CA ASP A 14 5.91 -12.66 3.04
C ASP A 14 5.92 -11.52 2.01
N ASP A 15 7.03 -10.79 1.93
CA ASP A 15 7.23 -9.73 0.95
C ASP A 15 7.66 -10.28 -0.42
N LEU A 16 7.99 -11.57 -0.48
CA LEU A 16 8.54 -12.24 -1.64
C LEU A 16 9.78 -11.52 -2.20
N GLY A 17 10.54 -10.81 -1.36
CA GLY A 17 11.69 -10.01 -1.76
C GLY A 17 11.37 -8.88 -2.74
N LEU A 18 10.13 -8.38 -2.74
CA LEU A 18 9.69 -7.22 -3.53
C LEU A 18 9.66 -5.96 -2.66
N ASP A 19 9.94 -4.81 -3.27
CA ASP A 19 9.96 -3.51 -2.57
C ASP A 19 8.55 -3.08 -2.11
N TYR A 20 8.49 -2.05 -1.25
CA TYR A 20 7.22 -1.48 -0.80
C TYR A 20 6.57 -0.63 -1.91
N ASP A 21 5.41 -1.04 -2.42
CA ASP A 21 4.68 -0.27 -3.44
C ASP A 21 3.69 0.71 -2.82
N HIS A 22 4.12 1.97 -2.73
CA HIS A 22 3.28 3.08 -2.31
C HIS A 22 2.02 3.28 -3.17
N ARG A 23 2.03 2.82 -4.43
CA ARG A 23 0.93 3.00 -5.38
C ARG A 23 0.01 1.77 -5.46
N SER A 24 0.30 0.69 -4.73
CA SER A 24 -0.42 -0.58 -4.79
C SER A 24 -1.94 -0.39 -4.65
N ILE A 25 -2.71 -1.27 -5.29
CA ILE A 25 -4.17 -1.35 -5.11
C ILE A 25 -4.58 -1.63 -3.66
N MET A 26 -3.68 -2.25 -2.89
CA MET A 26 -3.89 -2.57 -1.47
C MET A 26 -3.42 -1.44 -0.54
N HIS A 27 -2.73 -0.42 -1.04
CA HIS A 27 -2.23 0.67 -0.23
C HIS A 27 -3.34 1.69 0.08
N TYR A 28 -3.49 2.08 1.34
CA TYR A 28 -4.41 3.14 1.73
C TYR A 28 -4.01 4.51 1.16
N ARG A 29 -5.00 5.34 0.84
CA ARG A 29 -4.73 6.74 0.44
C ARG A 29 -4.35 7.58 1.67
N ALA A 30 -3.60 8.66 1.44
CA ALA A 30 -3.01 9.49 2.49
C ALA A 30 -3.97 9.98 3.61
N HIS A 31 -5.26 10.13 3.34
CA HIS A 31 -6.26 10.69 4.26
C HIS A 31 -7.32 9.66 4.70
N MET A 32 -7.14 8.37 4.43
CA MET A 32 -8.10 7.35 4.86
C MET A 32 -8.18 7.31 6.40
N PHE A 33 -9.41 7.22 6.91
CA PHE A 33 -9.73 7.23 8.35
C PHE A 33 -9.33 8.52 9.10
N ALA A 34 -8.97 9.59 8.39
CA ALA A 34 -8.66 10.88 9.02
C ALA A 34 -9.91 11.50 9.66
N GLN A 35 -9.79 11.95 10.92
CA GLN A 35 -10.82 12.75 11.59
C GLN A 35 -10.87 14.16 10.98
N ASP A 36 -9.69 14.78 10.84
CA ASP A 36 -9.52 16.03 10.12
C ASP A 36 -8.96 15.73 8.72
N ARG A 37 -9.74 15.99 7.68
CA ARG A 37 -9.37 15.71 6.29
C ARG A 37 -8.27 16.62 5.75
N SER A 38 -7.90 17.68 6.48
CA SER A 38 -6.76 18.53 6.13
C SER A 38 -5.41 17.94 6.57
N LEU A 39 -5.43 16.92 7.44
CA LEU A 39 -4.25 16.25 7.96
C LEU A 39 -4.18 14.80 7.44
N PRO A 40 -3.08 14.38 6.80
CA PRO A 40 -2.93 13.00 6.35
C PRO A 40 -2.72 12.06 7.54
N THR A 41 -3.30 10.87 7.48
CA THR A 41 -3.05 9.75 8.42
C THR A 41 -1.83 8.94 8.01
N LEU A 42 -1.44 8.98 6.73
CA LEU A 42 -0.25 8.34 6.18
C LEU A 42 0.57 9.36 5.38
N SER A 43 1.88 9.39 5.64
CA SER A 43 2.87 10.13 4.87
C SER A 43 4.07 9.24 4.58
N PRO A 44 4.65 9.28 3.37
CA PRO A 44 5.85 8.53 3.06
C PRO A 44 7.04 9.07 3.86
N VAL A 45 8.02 8.21 4.14
CA VAL A 45 9.28 8.62 4.78
C VAL A 45 10.19 9.34 3.78
N ASP A 46 10.09 8.99 2.50
CA ASP A 46 10.78 9.68 1.41
C ASP A 46 9.92 10.86 0.90
N ASP A 47 10.39 12.08 1.14
CA ASP A 47 9.73 13.32 0.74
C ASP A 47 9.61 13.51 -0.79
N HIS A 48 10.35 12.72 -1.59
CA HIS A 48 10.21 12.72 -3.04
C HIS A 48 8.94 12.00 -3.52
N ILE A 49 8.30 11.21 -2.65
CA ILE A 49 7.06 10.51 -2.96
C ILE A 49 5.88 11.44 -2.63
N PRO A 50 5.10 11.90 -3.61
CA PRO A 50 4.01 12.82 -3.34
C PRO A 50 2.83 12.09 -2.67
N LEU A 51 2.17 12.71 -1.69
CA LEU A 51 1.02 12.13 -0.98
C LEU A 51 -0.08 11.58 -1.91
N LYS A 52 -0.29 12.22 -3.07
CA LYS A 52 -1.27 11.79 -4.08
C LYS A 52 -0.92 10.46 -4.77
N ALA A 53 0.33 10.00 -4.68
CA ALA A 53 0.75 8.71 -5.21
C ALA A 53 0.33 7.55 -4.28
N LEU A 54 0.12 7.82 -2.98
CA LEU A 54 -0.27 6.78 -2.03
C LEU A 54 -1.62 6.17 -2.42
N GLY A 55 -1.65 4.86 -2.65
CA GLY A 55 -2.87 4.14 -3.03
C GLY A 55 -3.43 4.54 -4.40
N TYR A 56 -2.57 4.91 -5.36
CA TYR A 56 -3.01 5.22 -6.73
C TYR A 56 -3.82 4.08 -7.36
N GLY A 57 -3.35 2.83 -7.27
CA GLY A 57 -4.06 1.66 -7.77
C GLY A 57 -5.44 1.50 -7.13
N GLN A 58 -5.56 1.83 -5.85
CA GLN A 58 -6.83 1.81 -5.11
C GLN A 58 -7.79 2.89 -5.62
N ALA A 59 -7.27 4.08 -5.93
CA ALA A 59 -8.06 5.21 -6.42
C ALA A 59 -8.59 4.98 -7.84
N GLU A 60 -7.76 4.39 -8.71
CA GLU A 60 -8.07 4.17 -10.13
C GLU A 60 -8.68 2.79 -10.42
N GLY A 61 -8.65 1.87 -9.45
CA GLY A 61 -9.14 0.50 -9.63
C GLY A 61 -8.25 -0.35 -10.53
N VAL A 62 -6.92 -0.15 -10.45
CA VAL A 62 -5.93 -0.84 -11.29
C VAL A 62 -4.86 -1.49 -10.43
N PHE A 63 -4.33 -2.63 -10.89
CA PHE A 63 -3.12 -3.22 -10.33
C PHE A 63 -1.89 -2.47 -10.83
N THR A 64 -0.91 -2.26 -9.96
CA THR A 64 0.42 -1.85 -10.38
C THR A 64 1.22 -3.03 -10.93
N ASP A 65 2.34 -2.75 -11.57
CA ASP A 65 3.27 -3.80 -12.02
C ASP A 65 3.74 -4.67 -10.84
N LEU A 66 3.94 -4.06 -9.66
CA LEU A 66 4.39 -4.79 -8.47
C LEU A 66 3.27 -5.64 -7.86
N ASP A 67 2.01 -5.18 -7.90
CA ASP A 67 0.85 -5.99 -7.49
C ASP A 67 0.77 -7.27 -8.33
N ILE A 68 0.88 -7.13 -9.66
CA ILE A 68 0.85 -8.26 -10.60
C ILE A 68 2.04 -9.19 -10.36
N GLN A 69 3.24 -8.63 -10.22
CA GLN A 69 4.45 -9.41 -9.95
C GLN A 69 4.34 -10.20 -8.64
N LYS A 70 3.79 -9.59 -7.59
CA LYS A 70 3.63 -10.22 -6.28
C LYS A 70 2.66 -11.40 -6.35
N ILE A 71 1.51 -11.21 -7.00
CA ILE A 71 0.51 -12.28 -7.19
C ILE A 71 1.11 -13.43 -8.01
N ASN A 72 1.78 -13.12 -9.13
CA ASN A 72 2.38 -14.13 -9.99
C ASN A 72 3.48 -14.91 -9.25
N LYS A 73 4.31 -14.23 -8.45
CA LYS A 73 5.35 -14.88 -7.66
C LYS A 73 4.77 -15.74 -6.54
N PHE A 74 3.70 -15.29 -5.88
CA PHE A 74 3.04 -16.04 -4.80
C PHE A 74 2.38 -17.32 -5.31
N TYR A 75 1.75 -17.27 -6.48
CA TYR A 75 1.03 -18.41 -7.07
C TYR A 75 1.84 -19.20 -8.10
N GLU A 76 3.12 -18.89 -8.26
CA GLU A 76 4.02 -19.54 -9.24
C GLU A 76 3.42 -19.54 -10.66
N CYS A 77 2.84 -18.42 -11.06
CA CYS A 77 2.24 -18.26 -12.38
C CYS A 77 3.31 -18.42 -13.49
N PRO A 78 3.00 -19.12 -14.60
CA PRO A 78 3.91 -19.33 -15.73
C PRO A 78 4.40 -18.05 -16.43
#